data_AF-A0A8R7ULR5-F1
#
_entry.id   AF-A0A8R7ULR5-F1
#
_cell.length_a   1.000
_cell.length_b   1.000
_cell.length_c   1.000
_cell.angle_alpha   90.00
_cell.angle_beta   90.00
_cell.angle_gamma   90.00
#
_symmetry.space_group_name_H-M   'P 1'
#
loop_
_entity.id
_entity.type
_entity.pdbx_description
1 polymer ?
#
loop_
_entity_poly.entity_id
_entity_poly.type
_entity_poly.pdbx_seq_one_letter_code
_entity_poly.pdbx_strand_id
1 'polypeptide(L)'
;MNCLQHLLKEPPILAGSRSMRRPSPLNLAMVRGGSRRSNTVKTASGTSTSSAENSAMEPGADKSDTYSTNMTQAMGAALTYRHELGMNYNFICPDLIVGSCLQSPSDVDKLREIGVKTVFCLQQDPDLEYFGVDICAIQDYCLECKDIEHCREEVRDFDAFDLRLRLPAVISKLYKLASHNGGITYIHCTAGLGRAPAVALAYMFWILGYNLNEGHQLLQSKRPSFPKLEAIKLATADILTGLSKNCITLKWKNGSCSSVEISGLDIGWGQKIPLAYDEEKRAWFLERELPEGRYEYKYVVDGNWVCNEHEMKTKPNADGHVNNYIQVARDGTSDEEKAMRERLTGPDPDLTKEERLMIKEYLEQYTEQ
;
A
#
# COMPACT_ATOMS: atom_id res chain seq x y z
N MET A 1 -16.74 -7.89 3.84
CA MET A 1 -16.39 -8.63 2.61
C MET A 1 -14.88 -8.67 2.50
N ASN A 2 -14.29 -9.83 2.19
CA ASN A 2 -12.83 -9.99 2.16
C ASN A 2 -12.25 -9.37 0.88
N CYS A 3 -11.64 -8.19 1.01
CA CYS A 3 -10.99 -7.45 -0.08
C CYS A 3 -9.98 -8.32 -0.86
N LEU A 4 -9.40 -9.33 -0.22
CA LEU A 4 -8.39 -10.21 -0.82
C LEU A 4 -8.99 -11.25 -1.78
N GLN A 5 -10.27 -11.61 -1.63
CA GLN A 5 -10.93 -12.62 -2.47
C GLN A 5 -11.28 -12.09 -3.87
N HIS A 6 -11.40 -10.77 -4.04
CA HIS A 6 -11.80 -10.13 -5.30
C HIS A 6 -10.66 -9.43 -6.03
N LEU A 7 -9.45 -9.39 -5.45
CA LEU A 7 -8.26 -8.81 -6.07
C LEU A 7 -7.86 -9.61 -7.32
N LEU A 8 -7.61 -8.86 -8.39
CA LEU A 8 -6.98 -9.17 -9.67
C LEU A 8 -6.47 -10.63 -9.85
N LYS A 9 -7.34 -11.52 -10.33
CA LYS A 9 -6.91 -12.73 -11.06
C LYS A 9 -6.57 -12.36 -12.52
N GLU A 10 -5.62 -11.45 -12.73
CA GLU A 10 -5.06 -11.27 -14.07
C GLU A 10 -4.18 -12.49 -14.40
N PRO A 11 -4.39 -13.19 -15.53
CA PRO A 11 -3.39 -14.14 -15.99
C PRO A 11 -2.09 -13.36 -16.26
N PRO A 12 -0.91 -13.90 -15.93
CA PRO A 12 0.35 -13.22 -16.18
C PRO A 12 0.46 -12.87 -17.67
N ILE A 13 0.84 -11.63 -17.97
CA ILE A 13 1.21 -11.24 -19.33
C ILE A 13 2.46 -12.06 -19.66
N LEU A 14 2.28 -13.12 -20.46
CA LEU A 14 3.37 -13.89 -21.03
C LEU A 14 4.23 -12.94 -21.86
N ALA A 15 5.30 -12.43 -21.26
CA ALA A 15 6.39 -11.82 -22.01
C ALA A 15 6.86 -12.86 -23.01
N GLY A 16 6.60 -12.61 -24.30
CA GLY A 16 6.89 -13.54 -25.39
C GLY A 16 8.31 -14.10 -25.26
N SER A 17 8.42 -15.41 -25.41
CA SER A 17 9.67 -16.19 -25.33
C SER A 17 10.83 -15.47 -26.01
N ARG A 18 11.62 -14.74 -25.22
CA ARG A 18 12.93 -14.27 -25.64
C ARG A 18 13.86 -15.46 -25.50
N SER A 19 14.04 -16.17 -26.61
CA SER A 19 15.13 -17.11 -26.82
C SER A 19 16.45 -16.47 -26.36
N MET A 20 16.95 -16.90 -25.21
CA MET A 20 18.27 -16.57 -24.69
C MET A 20 19.33 -17.09 -25.68
N ARG A 21 19.74 -16.25 -26.64
CA ARG A 21 20.96 -16.48 -27.40
C ARG A 21 22.14 -16.30 -26.44
N ARG A 22 22.84 -17.40 -26.17
CA ARG A 22 24.14 -17.41 -25.46
C ARG A 22 25.12 -16.42 -26.11
N PRO A 23 25.88 -15.63 -25.34
CA PRO A 23 26.96 -14.83 -25.91
C PRO A 23 28.13 -15.74 -26.31
N SER A 24 28.65 -15.51 -27.51
CA SER A 24 29.88 -16.12 -28.03
C SER A 24 31.10 -15.59 -27.27
N PRO A 25 32.10 -16.42 -26.92
CA PRO A 25 33.32 -15.92 -26.28
C PRO A 25 34.28 -15.30 -27.32
N LEU A 26 34.76 -14.09 -27.02
CA LEU A 26 35.81 -13.39 -27.74
C LEU A 26 37.16 -14.10 -27.51
N ASN A 27 37.87 -14.37 -28.61
CA ASN A 27 39.25 -14.84 -28.62
C ASN A 27 40.20 -13.69 -28.26
N LEU A 28 41.10 -13.90 -27.30
CA LEU A 28 42.30 -13.08 -27.14
C LEU A 28 43.55 -13.97 -27.10
N ALA A 29 44.48 -13.65 -27.98
CA ALA A 29 45.68 -14.41 -28.30
C ALA A 29 46.76 -14.34 -27.21
N MET A 30 47.61 -15.38 -27.22
CA MET A 30 48.75 -15.63 -26.33
C MET A 30 49.82 -14.51 -26.31
N VAL A 31 50.41 -14.29 -25.13
CA VAL A 31 51.86 -14.08 -24.97
C VAL A 31 52.36 -14.85 -23.72
N ARG A 32 53.51 -15.53 -23.90
CA ARG A 32 54.21 -16.46 -23.00
C ARG A 32 54.82 -15.83 -21.74
N GLY A 33 54.94 -16.64 -20.67
CA GLY A 33 56.05 -16.53 -19.72
C GLY A 33 55.89 -17.30 -18.40
N GLY A 34 56.70 -18.35 -18.20
CA GLY A 34 57.32 -18.65 -16.89
C GLY A 34 56.64 -19.61 -15.89
N SER A 35 56.94 -20.91 -16.06
CA SER A 35 57.19 -21.97 -15.04
C SER A 35 56.82 -21.74 -13.55
N ARG A 36 55.99 -22.64 -12.99
CA ARG A 36 56.33 -23.48 -11.82
C ARG A 36 55.29 -24.60 -11.58
N ARG A 37 55.81 -25.80 -11.26
CA ARG A 37 55.13 -27.09 -11.03
C ARG A 37 54.26 -27.11 -9.77
N SER A 38 53.15 -27.86 -9.79
CA SER A 38 52.89 -28.97 -8.84
C SER A 38 51.58 -29.75 -9.16
N ASN A 39 51.75 -31.06 -9.35
CA ASN A 39 50.90 -32.25 -9.09
C ASN A 39 49.35 -32.24 -9.15
N THR A 40 48.84 -33.06 -10.10
CA THR A 40 47.92 -34.23 -9.96
C THR A 40 46.91 -34.22 -8.78
N VAL A 41 45.59 -34.40 -8.99
CA VAL A 41 44.90 -35.70 -9.14
C VAL A 41 43.60 -35.57 -9.97
N LYS A 42 43.42 -36.52 -10.91
CA LYS A 42 42.14 -36.86 -11.57
C LYS A 42 41.40 -37.89 -10.72
N THR A 43 40.10 -37.71 -10.52
CA THR A 43 39.14 -38.82 -10.43
C THR A 43 37.84 -38.43 -11.11
N ALA A 44 37.37 -39.33 -11.97
CA ALA A 44 36.26 -39.16 -12.87
C ALA A 44 34.95 -39.71 -12.27
N SER A 45 33.85 -39.17 -12.81
CA SER A 45 32.59 -39.86 -13.16
C SER A 45 31.78 -40.54 -12.04
N GLY A 46 30.61 -39.95 -11.79
CA GLY A 46 29.44 -40.61 -11.25
C GLY A 46 28.19 -39.86 -11.71
N THR A 47 27.62 -40.25 -12.84
CA THR A 47 26.32 -39.81 -13.32
C THR A 47 25.24 -40.58 -12.56
N SER A 48 24.35 -39.90 -11.86
CA SER A 48 23.09 -40.50 -11.38
C SER A 48 22.00 -39.43 -11.31
N THR A 49 21.17 -39.45 -12.36
CA THR A 49 19.70 -39.40 -12.34
C THR A 49 19.00 -38.43 -11.40
N SER A 50 18.33 -37.48 -12.03
CA SER A 50 17.24 -36.65 -11.53
C SER A 50 16.21 -37.43 -10.70
N SER A 51 16.06 -37.04 -9.44
CA SER A 51 14.82 -37.19 -8.69
C SER A 51 14.24 -35.79 -8.50
N ALA A 52 13.10 -35.55 -9.15
CA ALA A 52 12.27 -34.40 -8.92
C ALA A 52 11.83 -34.41 -7.45
N GLU A 53 12.38 -33.51 -6.66
CA GLU A 53 11.85 -33.21 -5.34
C GLU A 53 10.58 -32.37 -5.55
N ASN A 54 9.43 -32.99 -5.29
CA ASN A 54 8.19 -32.28 -5.04
C ASN A 54 8.41 -31.43 -3.79
N SER A 55 8.72 -30.14 -3.98
CA SER A 55 8.62 -29.15 -2.92
C SER A 55 7.14 -28.99 -2.57
N ALA A 56 6.67 -29.74 -1.59
CA ALA A 56 5.41 -29.44 -0.93
C ALA A 56 5.54 -28.04 -0.33
N MET A 57 4.82 -27.07 -0.91
CA MET A 57 4.79 -25.69 -0.43
C MET A 57 4.15 -25.71 0.98
N GLU A 58 4.81 -25.08 1.95
CA GLU A 58 4.24 -24.89 3.29
C GLU A 58 2.90 -24.14 3.18
N PRO A 59 1.83 -24.57 3.87
CA PRO A 59 0.47 -24.05 3.67
C PRO A 59 0.28 -22.54 3.93
N GLY A 60 1.27 -21.85 4.49
CA GLY A 60 1.30 -20.39 4.64
C GLY A 60 1.96 -19.61 3.50
N ALA A 61 2.89 -20.22 2.74
CA ALA A 61 3.66 -19.55 1.70
C ALA A 61 2.76 -19.10 0.53
N ASP A 62 1.78 -19.93 0.14
CA ASP A 62 0.85 -19.63 -0.95
C ASP A 62 0.00 -18.36 -0.66
N LYS A 63 -0.39 -18.14 0.61
CA LYS A 63 -1.13 -16.94 1.03
C LYS A 63 -0.27 -15.69 0.96
N SER A 64 0.98 -15.79 1.42
CA SER A 64 1.98 -14.71 1.37
C SER A 64 2.31 -14.30 -0.06
N ASP A 65 2.50 -15.26 -0.97
CA ASP A 65 2.78 -15.00 -2.38
C ASP A 65 1.59 -14.32 -3.05
N THR A 66 0.38 -14.84 -2.84
CA THR A 66 -0.86 -14.23 -3.36
C THR A 66 -1.02 -12.78 -2.87
N TYR A 67 -0.82 -12.54 -1.57
CA TYR A 67 -0.88 -11.20 -1.01
C TYR A 67 0.19 -10.28 -1.61
N SER A 68 1.41 -10.76 -1.79
CA SER A 68 2.52 -10.00 -2.37
C SER A 68 2.31 -9.64 -3.83
N THR A 69 1.74 -10.55 -4.63
CA THR A 69 1.35 -10.27 -6.01
C THR A 69 0.25 -9.19 -6.05
N ASN A 70 -0.80 -9.34 -5.25
CA ASN A 70 -1.88 -8.35 -5.16
C ASN A 70 -1.36 -6.97 -4.73
N MET A 71 -0.43 -6.96 -3.76
CA MET A 71 0.24 -5.75 -3.31
C MET A 71 1.00 -5.07 -4.45
N THR A 72 1.80 -5.85 -5.18
CA THR A 72 2.59 -5.33 -6.30
C THR A 72 1.69 -4.70 -7.37
N GLN A 73 0.56 -5.32 -7.69
CA GLN A 73 -0.41 -4.81 -8.65
C GLN A 73 -1.12 -3.54 -8.16
N ALA A 74 -1.65 -3.55 -6.93
CA ALA A 74 -2.40 -2.42 -6.37
C ALA A 74 -1.49 -1.24 -5.96
N MET A 75 -0.21 -1.49 -5.73
CA MET A 75 0.75 -0.50 -5.25
C MET A 75 1.76 -0.08 -6.31
N GLY A 76 1.89 -0.82 -7.41
CA GLY A 76 2.81 -0.52 -8.51
C GLY A 76 4.29 -0.59 -8.12
N ALA A 77 4.60 -1.30 -7.03
CA ALA A 77 5.94 -1.46 -6.49
C ALA A 77 6.20 -2.93 -6.14
N ALA A 78 7.34 -3.46 -6.57
CA ALA A 78 7.77 -4.82 -6.26
C ALA A 78 8.18 -4.94 -4.78
N LEU A 79 7.19 -5.11 -3.91
CA LEU A 79 7.35 -5.29 -2.47
C LEU A 79 6.77 -6.64 -2.08
N THR A 80 7.45 -7.37 -1.20
CA THR A 80 7.08 -8.74 -0.83
C THR A 80 6.83 -8.81 0.66
N TYR A 81 5.74 -9.49 1.03
CA TYR A 81 5.40 -9.82 2.41
C TYR A 81 5.42 -11.34 2.58
N ARG A 82 6.09 -11.80 3.64
CA ARG A 82 6.24 -13.21 3.99
C ARG A 82 5.75 -13.40 5.41
N HIS A 83 4.48 -13.75 5.56
CA HIS A 83 3.84 -13.88 6.87
C HIS A 83 4.52 -14.96 7.72
N GLU A 84 4.93 -16.06 7.12
CA GLU A 84 5.59 -17.17 7.79
C GLU A 84 6.97 -16.84 8.38
N LEU A 85 7.55 -15.68 8.06
CA LEU A 85 8.80 -15.20 8.66
C LEU A 85 8.57 -14.43 9.98
N GLY A 86 7.32 -14.28 10.41
CA GLY A 86 6.97 -13.61 11.66
C GLY A 86 6.86 -12.08 11.53
N MET A 87 6.56 -11.45 12.67
CA MET A 87 6.51 -10.00 12.81
C MET A 87 7.88 -9.38 12.48
N ASN A 88 7.90 -8.38 11.59
CA ASN A 88 9.10 -7.60 11.24
C ASN A 88 8.82 -6.10 11.32
N TYR A 89 9.85 -5.31 11.59
CA TYR A 89 9.70 -3.87 11.78
C TYR A 89 11.02 -3.10 11.67
N ASN A 90 10.92 -1.78 11.54
CA ASN A 90 12.06 -0.87 11.56
C ASN A 90 11.74 0.37 12.39
N PHE A 91 12.72 0.84 13.17
CA PHE A 91 12.67 2.18 13.76
C PHE A 91 12.79 3.22 12.65
N ILE A 92 11.81 4.11 12.56
CA ILE A 92 11.82 5.27 11.67
C ILE A 92 12.43 6.46 12.42
N CYS A 93 11.98 6.68 13.65
CA CYS A 93 12.52 7.61 14.64
C CYS A 93 12.81 6.84 15.96
N PRO A 94 13.53 7.42 16.95
CA PRO A 94 13.81 6.74 18.21
C PRO A 94 12.57 6.22 18.96
N ASP A 95 11.43 6.90 18.79
CA ASP A 95 10.14 6.65 19.44
C ASP A 95 9.05 6.16 18.47
N LEU A 96 9.39 5.89 17.21
CA LEU A 96 8.43 5.53 16.17
C LEU A 96 8.90 4.33 15.34
N ILE A 97 8.13 3.24 15.41
CA ILE A 97 8.35 2.02 14.65
C ILE A 97 7.23 1.83 13.62
N VAL A 98 7.61 1.37 12.42
CA VAL A 98 6.67 0.85 11.43
C VAL A 98 6.94 -0.63 11.21
N GLY A 99 5.89 -1.46 11.25
CA GLY A 99 6.03 -2.91 11.13
C GLY A 99 4.84 -3.63 10.50
N SER A 100 5.02 -4.93 10.32
CA SER A 100 3.96 -5.87 9.94
C SER A 100 3.07 -6.23 11.14
N CYS A 101 2.01 -7.00 10.92
CA CYS A 101 1.13 -7.42 12.00
C CYS A 101 1.87 -8.25 13.06
N LEU A 102 1.43 -8.11 14.31
CA LEU A 102 1.61 -9.13 15.33
C LEU A 102 0.85 -10.39 14.87
N GLN A 103 1.36 -11.56 15.25
CA GLN A 103 0.79 -12.86 14.86
C GLN A 103 0.27 -13.63 16.06
N SER A 104 0.80 -13.34 17.25
CA SER A 104 0.40 -14.00 18.50
C SER A 104 0.61 -13.08 19.72
N PRO A 105 0.04 -13.41 20.89
CA PRO A 105 0.32 -12.71 22.14
C PRO A 105 1.82 -12.59 22.47
N SER A 106 2.63 -13.59 22.09
CA SER A 106 4.08 -13.58 22.35
C SER A 106 4.83 -12.46 21.60
N ASP A 107 4.23 -11.88 20.55
CA ASP A 107 4.82 -10.73 19.86
C ASP A 107 4.68 -9.44 20.69
N VAL A 108 3.69 -9.37 21.59
CA VAL A 108 3.53 -8.25 22.52
C VAL A 108 4.74 -8.17 23.44
N ASP A 109 5.22 -9.30 23.97
CA ASP A 109 6.41 -9.34 24.83
C ASP A 109 7.65 -8.83 24.09
N LYS A 110 7.85 -9.23 22.82
CA LYS A 110 8.96 -8.72 21.99
C LYS A 110 8.91 -7.20 21.83
N LEU A 111 7.72 -6.63 21.71
CA LEU A 111 7.54 -5.18 21.63
C LEU A 111 7.77 -4.50 22.98
N ARG A 112 7.32 -5.10 24.08
CA ARG A 112 7.58 -4.60 25.45
C ARG A 112 9.07 -4.60 25.79
N GLU A 113 9.80 -5.63 25.40
CA GLU A 113 11.26 -5.75 25.60
C GLU A 113 12.05 -4.58 24.99
N ILE A 114 11.57 -4.04 23.87
CA ILE A 114 12.18 -2.88 23.21
C ILE A 114 11.57 -1.54 23.65
N GLY A 115 10.65 -1.53 24.62
CA GLY A 115 10.07 -0.31 25.20
C GLY A 115 8.87 0.27 24.44
N VAL A 116 8.18 -0.54 23.62
CA VAL A 116 6.91 -0.14 23.02
C VAL A 116 5.85 -0.01 24.11
N LYS A 117 5.13 1.11 24.08
CA LYS A 117 3.99 1.39 24.96
C LYS A 117 2.67 1.49 24.23
N THR A 118 2.69 1.72 22.91
CA THR A 118 1.49 1.82 22.08
C THR A 118 1.63 0.92 20.87
N VAL A 119 0.75 -0.07 20.73
CA VAL A 119 0.57 -0.87 19.51
C VAL A 119 -0.63 -0.30 18.77
N PHE A 120 -0.39 0.24 17.58
CA PHE A 120 -1.38 0.95 16.79
C PHE A 120 -1.68 0.18 15.50
N CYS A 121 -2.78 -0.58 15.54
CA CYS A 121 -3.20 -1.54 14.52
C CYS A 121 -4.16 -0.91 13.51
N LEU A 122 -3.84 -0.99 12.22
CA LEU A 122 -4.66 -0.46 11.12
C LEU A 122 -5.48 -1.52 10.39
N GLN A 123 -5.43 -2.78 10.85
CA GLN A 123 -6.05 -3.90 10.15
C GLN A 123 -7.55 -3.99 10.40
N GLN A 124 -8.26 -4.39 9.34
CA GLN A 124 -9.66 -4.80 9.45
C GLN A 124 -9.75 -6.30 9.71
N ASP A 125 -10.90 -6.77 10.19
CA ASP A 125 -11.11 -8.20 10.45
C ASP A 125 -10.77 -9.10 9.24
N PRO A 126 -11.13 -8.77 7.97
CA PRO A 126 -10.75 -9.60 6.83
C PRO A 126 -9.24 -9.73 6.59
N ASP A 127 -8.44 -8.75 7.03
CA ASP A 127 -6.98 -8.82 6.94
C ASP A 127 -6.45 -9.89 7.91
N LEU A 128 -7.01 -9.91 9.13
CA LEU A 128 -6.65 -10.79 10.22
C LEU A 128 -7.12 -12.22 9.92
N GLU A 129 -8.37 -12.38 9.49
CA GLU A 129 -8.96 -13.66 9.08
C GLU A 129 -8.17 -14.34 7.97
N TYR A 130 -7.67 -13.58 6.98
CA TYR A 130 -6.91 -14.13 5.87
C TYR A 130 -5.64 -14.86 6.34
N PHE A 131 -4.95 -14.30 7.33
CA PHE A 131 -3.74 -14.89 7.93
C PHE A 131 -4.01 -15.72 9.19
N GLY A 132 -5.25 -15.78 9.68
CA GLY A 132 -5.60 -16.53 10.88
C GLY A 132 -5.06 -15.90 12.18
N VAL A 133 -4.96 -14.58 12.22
CA VAL A 133 -4.49 -13.85 13.41
C VAL A 133 -5.66 -13.65 14.38
N ASP A 134 -5.50 -14.15 15.61
CA ASP A 134 -6.45 -13.92 16.71
C ASP A 134 -6.16 -12.57 17.38
N ILE A 135 -6.83 -11.53 16.88
CA ILE A 135 -6.66 -10.16 17.40
C ILE A 135 -7.19 -10.00 18.84
N CYS A 136 -8.22 -10.75 19.22
CA CYS A 136 -8.79 -10.69 20.56
C CYS A 136 -7.77 -11.20 21.58
N ALA A 137 -7.11 -12.33 21.30
CA ALA A 137 -6.05 -12.85 22.17
C ALA A 137 -4.88 -11.85 22.34
N ILE A 138 -4.51 -11.13 21.28
CA ILE A 138 -3.47 -10.09 21.34
C ILE A 138 -3.92 -8.91 22.21
N GLN A 139 -5.16 -8.44 22.02
CA GLN A 139 -5.73 -7.34 22.79
C GLN A 139 -5.86 -7.68 24.27
N ASP A 140 -6.39 -8.85 24.60
CA ASP A 140 -6.53 -9.36 25.97
C ASP A 140 -5.16 -9.42 26.65
N TYR A 141 -4.13 -9.91 25.95
CA TYR A 141 -2.78 -9.98 26.51
C TYR A 141 -2.15 -8.59 26.74
N CYS A 142 -2.38 -7.62 25.86
CA CYS A 142 -1.96 -6.23 26.12
C CYS A 142 -2.64 -5.66 27.38
N LEU A 143 -3.94 -5.93 27.59
CA LEU A 143 -4.67 -5.51 28.78
C LEU A 143 -4.09 -6.12 30.06
N GLU A 144 -3.66 -7.38 30.01
CA GLU A 144 -3.00 -8.06 31.14
C GLU A 144 -1.63 -7.43 31.50
N CYS A 145 -0.86 -6.99 30.49
CA CYS A 145 0.47 -6.42 30.67
C CYS A 145 0.49 -5.05 31.36
N LYS A 146 -0.55 -4.23 31.17
CA LYS A 146 -0.77 -2.88 31.76
C LYS A 146 0.25 -1.78 31.42
N ASP A 147 1.40 -2.13 30.83
CA ASP A 147 2.46 -1.20 30.43
C ASP A 147 2.52 -0.96 28.91
N ILE A 148 1.65 -1.64 28.15
CA ILE A 148 1.48 -1.50 26.71
C ILE A 148 -0.01 -1.45 26.37
N GLU A 149 -0.40 -0.49 25.53
CA GLU A 149 -1.79 -0.31 25.10
C GLU A 149 -1.93 -0.70 23.62
N HIS A 150 -2.93 -1.53 23.31
CA HIS A 150 -3.31 -1.82 21.94
C HIS A 150 -4.49 -0.96 21.51
N CYS A 151 -4.34 -0.21 20.42
CA CYS A 151 -5.41 0.54 19.79
C CYS A 151 -5.60 0.08 18.34
N ARG A 152 -6.86 -0.10 17.93
CA ARG A 152 -7.23 -0.47 16.56
C ARG A 152 -7.96 0.68 15.90
N GLU A 153 -7.40 1.20 14.81
CA GLU A 153 -8.00 2.23 13.96
C GLU A 153 -8.03 1.76 12.51
N GLU A 154 -9.17 1.23 12.09
CA GLU A 154 -9.29 0.51 10.82
C GLU A 154 -9.10 1.41 9.60
N VAL A 155 -8.30 0.91 8.65
CA VAL A 155 -8.13 1.46 7.30
C VAL A 155 -8.14 0.30 6.32
N ARG A 156 -8.98 0.37 5.28
CA ARG A 156 -9.14 -0.69 4.29
C ARG A 156 -7.86 -0.91 3.48
N ASP A 157 -7.47 -2.18 3.31
CA ASP A 157 -6.29 -2.50 2.51
C ASP A 157 -6.50 -2.25 1.01
N PHE A 158 -5.41 -1.92 0.32
CA PHE A 158 -5.41 -1.62 -1.12
C PHE A 158 -6.40 -0.52 -1.55
N ASP A 159 -6.67 0.43 -0.66
CA ASP A 159 -7.59 1.53 -0.89
C ASP A 159 -6.98 2.87 -0.47
N ALA A 160 -6.51 3.64 -1.46
CA ALA A 160 -5.94 4.96 -1.22
C ALA A 160 -7.02 6.01 -0.88
N PHE A 161 -8.27 5.78 -1.30
CA PHE A 161 -9.37 6.67 -1.01
C PHE A 161 -9.80 6.55 0.46
N ASP A 162 -10.00 5.31 0.93
CA ASP A 162 -10.30 5.05 2.34
C ASP A 162 -9.18 5.59 3.24
N LEU A 163 -7.92 5.33 2.88
CA LEU A 163 -6.76 5.88 3.59
C LEU A 163 -6.83 7.42 3.68
N ARG A 164 -7.05 8.13 2.56
CA ARG A 164 -7.18 9.60 2.55
C ARG A 164 -8.25 10.08 3.54
N LEU A 165 -9.43 9.46 3.51
CA LEU A 165 -10.55 9.88 4.36
C LEU A 165 -10.36 9.52 5.84
N ARG A 166 -9.69 8.40 6.14
CA ARG A 166 -9.46 7.93 7.50
C ARG A 166 -8.29 8.61 8.20
N LEU A 167 -7.29 9.09 7.45
CA LEU A 167 -6.08 9.73 8.02
C LEU A 167 -6.38 10.76 9.12
N PRO A 168 -7.32 11.71 8.97
CA PRO A 168 -7.73 12.62 10.05
C PRO A 168 -8.05 11.93 11.40
N ALA A 169 -8.97 10.97 11.38
CA ALA A 169 -9.40 10.24 12.58
C ALA A 169 -8.25 9.41 13.17
N VAL A 170 -7.56 8.68 12.29
CA VAL A 170 -6.45 7.79 12.64
C VAL A 170 -5.31 8.58 13.31
N ILE A 171 -4.92 9.72 12.75
CA ILE A 171 -3.85 10.54 13.31
C ILE A 171 -4.29 11.25 14.59
N SER A 172 -5.55 11.68 14.71
CA SER A 172 -6.08 12.23 15.96
C SER A 172 -5.93 11.22 17.11
N LYS A 173 -6.36 9.98 16.88
CA LYS A 173 -6.26 8.90 17.87
C LYS A 173 -4.81 8.58 18.22
N LEU A 174 -3.97 8.38 17.20
CA LEU A 174 -2.55 8.11 17.35
C LEU A 174 -1.85 9.20 18.17
N TYR A 175 -2.10 10.47 17.83
CA TYR A 175 -1.51 11.62 18.51
C TYR A 175 -1.88 11.66 19.99
N LYS A 176 -3.17 11.48 20.32
CA LYS A 176 -3.68 11.48 21.70
C LYS A 176 -3.05 10.35 22.51
N LEU A 177 -3.01 9.14 21.96
CA LEU A 177 -2.44 7.96 22.62
C LEU A 177 -0.93 8.04 22.79
N ALA A 178 -0.19 8.39 21.73
CA ALA A 178 1.27 8.52 21.79
C ALA A 178 1.69 9.60 22.79
N SER A 179 0.96 10.72 22.85
CA SER A 179 1.21 11.80 23.82
C SER A 179 0.91 11.38 25.26
N HIS A 180 -0.15 10.59 25.47
CA HIS A 180 -0.53 10.09 26.80
C HIS A 180 0.43 9.01 27.32
N ASN A 181 0.76 8.02 26.49
CA ASN A 181 1.55 6.85 26.89
C ASN A 181 3.06 7.15 26.93
N GLY A 182 3.52 8.05 26.06
CA GLY A 182 4.94 8.25 25.76
C GLY A 182 5.60 6.95 25.29
N GLY A 183 6.92 6.86 25.44
CA GLY A 183 7.67 5.67 25.01
C GLY A 183 7.63 5.47 23.50
N ILE A 184 7.83 4.22 23.05
CA ILE A 184 7.86 3.91 21.62
C ILE A 184 6.45 3.54 21.14
N THR A 185 6.08 4.06 19.97
CA THR A 185 4.84 3.73 19.27
C THR A 185 5.11 2.80 18.10
N TYR A 186 4.42 1.67 18.06
CA TYR A 186 4.49 0.67 17.01
C TYR A 186 3.26 0.76 16.10
N ILE A 187 3.43 1.33 14.90
CA ILE A 187 2.35 1.46 13.92
C ILE A 187 2.44 0.29 12.94
N HIS A 188 1.35 -0.47 12.79
CA HIS A 188 1.32 -1.58 11.86
C HIS A 188 0.02 -1.71 11.06
N CYS A 189 0.15 -2.40 9.93
CA CYS A 189 -0.97 -2.95 9.18
C CYS A 189 -0.67 -4.45 8.97
N THR A 190 -1.09 -5.06 7.86
CA THR A 190 -0.72 -6.44 7.55
C THR A 190 0.80 -6.58 7.30
N ALA A 191 1.31 -5.94 6.25
CA ALA A 191 2.72 -6.08 5.86
C ALA A 191 3.62 -4.94 6.38
N GLY A 192 3.04 -3.83 6.83
CA GLY A 192 3.81 -2.63 7.16
C GLY A 192 4.40 -1.93 5.93
N LEU A 193 3.75 -2.04 4.77
CA LEU A 193 4.29 -1.56 3.48
C LEU A 193 3.40 -0.54 2.76
N GLY A 194 2.15 -0.36 3.21
CA GLY A 194 1.20 0.61 2.64
C GLY A 194 0.61 1.54 3.69
N ARG A 195 -0.45 1.08 4.38
CA ARG A 195 -1.20 1.83 5.40
C ARG A 195 -0.32 2.36 6.54
N ALA A 196 0.44 1.48 7.21
CA ALA A 196 1.27 1.89 8.34
C ALA A 196 2.39 2.89 7.98
N PRO A 197 3.16 2.70 6.90
CA PRO A 197 4.06 3.74 6.41
C PRO A 197 3.37 5.07 6.11
N ALA A 198 2.15 5.05 5.55
CA ALA A 198 1.41 6.28 5.25
C ALA A 198 0.99 7.02 6.52
N VAL A 199 0.48 6.29 7.52
CA VAL A 199 0.07 6.86 8.83
C VAL A 199 1.29 7.40 9.57
N ALA A 200 2.41 6.67 9.60
CA ALA A 200 3.65 7.15 10.22
C ALA A 200 4.17 8.43 9.54
N LEU A 201 4.15 8.47 8.21
CA LEU A 201 4.58 9.63 7.45
C LEU A 201 3.66 10.84 7.65
N ALA A 202 2.34 10.63 7.68
CA ALA A 202 1.38 11.69 8.01
C ALA A 202 1.59 12.21 9.44
N TYR A 203 1.86 11.33 10.40
CA TYR A 203 2.19 11.73 11.78
C TYR A 203 3.47 12.56 11.85
N MET A 204 4.53 12.15 11.14
CA MET A 204 5.77 12.92 11.04
C MET A 204 5.54 14.31 10.43
N PHE A 205 4.73 14.38 9.38
CA PHE A 205 4.44 15.61 8.66
C PHE A 205 3.55 16.58 9.46
N TRP A 206 2.45 16.08 10.03
CA TRP A 206 1.45 16.91 10.70
C TRP A 206 1.80 17.24 12.14
N ILE A 207 2.40 16.30 12.88
CA ILE A 207 2.62 16.42 14.33
C ILE A 207 4.09 16.66 14.67
N LEU A 208 5.02 15.90 14.10
CA LEU A 208 6.43 15.98 14.47
C LEU A 208 7.20 17.09 13.76
N GLY A 209 6.56 17.82 12.83
CA GLY A 209 7.13 19.01 12.20
C GLY A 209 8.05 18.75 11.01
N TYR A 210 8.11 17.52 10.49
CA TYR A 210 8.90 17.22 9.30
C TYR A 210 8.31 17.93 8.06
N ASN A 211 9.15 18.20 7.06
CA ASN A 211 8.66 18.35 5.68
C ASN A 211 8.25 16.97 5.14
N LEU A 212 7.23 16.90 4.28
CA LEU A 212 6.72 15.61 3.78
C LEU A 212 7.78 14.82 3.01
N ASN A 213 8.56 15.47 2.15
CA ASN A 213 9.59 14.82 1.34
C ASN A 213 10.78 14.36 2.19
N GLU A 214 11.20 15.16 3.17
CA GLU A 214 12.26 14.78 4.12
C GLU A 214 11.83 13.58 4.97
N GLY A 215 10.59 13.62 5.51
CA GLY A 215 10.01 12.50 6.24
C GLY A 215 9.91 11.24 5.38
N HIS A 216 9.52 11.39 4.11
CA HIS A 216 9.44 10.29 3.17
C HIS A 216 10.81 9.68 2.89
N GLN A 217 11.85 10.50 2.66
CA GLN A 217 13.21 10.03 2.46
C GLN A 217 13.74 9.28 3.68
N LEU A 218 13.51 9.81 4.89
CA LEU A 218 13.89 9.12 6.13
C LEU A 218 13.19 7.77 6.23
N LEU A 219 11.87 7.73 6.04
CA LEU A 219 11.09 6.50 6.08
C LEU A 219 11.60 5.45 5.09
N GLN A 220 11.81 5.85 3.83
CA GLN A 220 12.31 4.94 2.78
C GLN A 220 13.73 4.44 3.07
N SER A 221 14.58 5.25 3.72
CA SER A 221 15.93 4.84 4.12
C SER A 221 15.96 3.76 5.20
N LYS A 222 14.88 3.64 5.99
CA LYS A 222 14.74 2.67 7.08
C LYS A 222 13.90 1.47 6.69
N ARG A 223 12.85 1.70 5.92
CA ARG A 223 11.88 0.69 5.49
C ARG A 223 11.35 1.00 4.09
N PRO A 224 11.96 0.42 3.04
CA PRO A 224 11.43 0.50 1.68
C PRO A 224 9.97 0.07 1.63
N SER A 225 9.10 0.97 1.20
CA SER A 225 7.65 0.79 1.27
C SER A 225 6.92 1.74 0.30
N PHE A 226 5.59 1.76 0.32
CA PHE A 226 4.80 2.61 -0.57
C PHE A 226 3.70 3.37 0.23
N PRO A 227 4.07 4.47 0.91
CA PRO A 227 3.22 5.20 1.86
C PRO A 227 2.13 6.08 1.21
N LYS A 228 1.75 5.80 -0.04
CA LYS A 228 0.63 6.48 -0.74
C LYS A 228 0.65 8.01 -0.60
N LEU A 229 1.75 8.67 -0.99
CA LEU A 229 1.97 10.12 -0.78
C LEU A 229 0.78 11.00 -1.18
N GLU A 230 0.14 10.71 -2.31
CA GLU A 230 -1.01 11.48 -2.77
C GLU A 230 -2.20 11.45 -1.80
N ALA A 231 -2.43 10.33 -1.09
CA ALA A 231 -3.47 10.27 -0.06
C ALA A 231 -3.16 11.21 1.12
N ILE A 232 -1.88 11.31 1.52
CA ILE A 232 -1.44 12.21 2.61
C ILE A 232 -1.60 13.67 2.17
N LYS A 233 -1.16 14.02 0.96
CA LYS A 233 -1.28 15.37 0.40
C LYS A 233 -2.74 15.81 0.31
N LEU A 234 -3.59 14.96 -0.26
CA LEU A 234 -5.01 15.24 -0.41
C LEU A 234 -5.70 15.34 0.95
N ALA A 235 -5.41 14.46 1.92
CA ALA A 235 -5.95 14.57 3.27
C ALA A 235 -5.49 15.88 3.96
N THR A 236 -4.25 16.30 3.75
CA THR A 236 -3.73 17.58 4.26
C THR A 236 -4.52 18.76 3.68
N ALA A 237 -4.73 18.77 2.37
CA ALA A 237 -5.52 19.78 1.69
C ALA A 237 -6.98 19.78 2.14
N ASP A 238 -7.57 18.61 2.38
CA ASP A 238 -8.96 18.47 2.84
C ASP A 238 -9.16 19.01 4.26
N ILE A 239 -8.19 18.85 5.16
CA ILE A 239 -8.23 19.45 6.51
C ILE A 239 -8.26 20.98 6.40
N LEU A 240 -7.41 21.56 5.55
CA LEU A 240 -7.21 23.01 5.46
C LEU A 240 -8.26 23.74 4.61
N THR A 241 -8.86 23.06 3.64
CA THR A 241 -9.79 23.67 2.66
C THR A 241 -11.19 23.06 2.68
N GLY A 242 -11.43 22.11 3.58
CA GLY A 242 -12.65 21.31 3.61
C GLY A 242 -12.74 20.31 2.45
N LEU A 243 -13.75 19.44 2.52
CA LEU A 243 -14.02 18.42 1.52
C LEU A 243 -15.31 18.78 0.76
N SER A 244 -15.19 18.99 -0.55
CA SER A 244 -16.31 19.19 -1.47
C SER A 244 -16.27 18.12 -2.55
N LYS A 245 -17.43 17.62 -2.95
CA LYS A 245 -17.59 16.55 -3.94
C LYS A 245 -18.22 17.08 -5.22
N ASN A 246 -17.78 16.53 -6.34
CA ASN A 246 -18.35 16.75 -7.64
C ASN A 246 -18.86 15.42 -8.21
N CYS A 247 -20.00 15.49 -8.89
CA CYS A 247 -20.53 14.36 -9.63
C CYS A 247 -19.67 14.07 -10.87
N ILE A 248 -19.27 12.82 -11.03
CA ILE A 248 -18.62 12.32 -12.23
C ILE A 248 -19.42 11.19 -12.84
N THR A 249 -19.36 11.07 -14.17
CA THR A 249 -19.99 9.97 -14.91
C THR A 249 -18.92 9.19 -15.67
N LEU A 250 -18.78 7.90 -15.35
CA LEU A 250 -17.95 6.95 -16.09
C LEU A 250 -18.83 6.21 -17.09
N LYS A 251 -18.28 5.94 -18.29
CA LYS A 251 -19.08 5.41 -19.40
C LYS A 251 -18.33 4.33 -20.18
N TRP A 252 -18.98 3.18 -20.34
CA TRP A 252 -18.52 2.12 -21.24
C TRP A 252 -19.45 1.98 -22.45
N LYS A 253 -18.91 2.25 -23.64
CA LYS A 253 -19.64 2.13 -24.92
C LYS A 253 -19.49 0.72 -25.49
N ASN A 254 -20.33 -0.20 -25.03
CA ASN A 254 -20.60 -1.45 -25.75
C ASN A 254 -21.91 -2.06 -25.24
N GLY A 255 -22.87 -2.26 -26.14
CA GLY A 255 -24.16 -2.88 -25.80
C GLY A 255 -24.18 -4.40 -25.89
N SER A 256 -23.09 -5.05 -26.30
CA SER A 256 -23.04 -6.51 -26.46
C SER A 256 -22.45 -7.26 -25.27
N CYS A 257 -21.84 -6.56 -24.30
CA CYS A 257 -21.36 -7.18 -23.07
C CYS A 257 -22.52 -7.41 -22.08
N SER A 258 -22.38 -8.42 -21.23
CA SER A 258 -23.41 -8.84 -20.26
C SER A 258 -23.23 -8.17 -18.90
N SER A 259 -21.98 -7.85 -18.52
CA SER A 259 -21.69 -7.07 -17.33
C SER A 259 -20.52 -6.11 -17.54
N VAL A 260 -20.62 -4.95 -16.89
CA VAL A 260 -19.52 -3.99 -16.78
C VAL A 260 -19.45 -3.54 -15.33
N GLU A 261 -18.29 -3.71 -14.72
CA GLU A 261 -17.99 -3.28 -13.37
C GLU A 261 -16.74 -2.40 -13.36
N ILE A 262 -16.51 -1.67 -12.27
CA ILE A 262 -15.28 -0.91 -12.00
C ILE A 262 -14.67 -1.34 -10.67
N SER A 263 -13.35 -1.33 -10.61
CA SER A 263 -12.56 -1.47 -9.37
C SER A 263 -11.52 -0.35 -9.27
N GLY A 264 -11.02 -0.07 -8.07
CA GLY A 264 -10.22 1.13 -7.76
C GLY A 264 -11.13 2.28 -7.36
N LEU A 265 -10.96 3.44 -7.99
CA LEU A 265 -11.77 4.64 -7.78
C LEU A 265 -11.88 4.99 -6.27
N ASP A 266 -13.09 5.08 -5.73
CA ASP A 266 -13.40 5.36 -4.33
C ASP A 266 -13.84 4.13 -3.52
N ILE A 267 -13.65 2.93 -4.08
CA ILE A 267 -14.00 1.66 -3.42
C ILE A 267 -12.78 0.75 -3.19
N GLY A 268 -11.61 1.15 -3.69
CA GLY A 268 -10.38 0.39 -3.61
C GLY A 268 -10.31 -0.77 -4.62
N TRP A 269 -9.14 -1.40 -4.69
CA TRP A 269 -8.87 -2.47 -5.66
C TRP A 269 -9.46 -3.83 -5.27
N GLY A 270 -9.85 -4.00 -4.00
CA GLY A 270 -10.47 -5.22 -3.49
C GLY A 270 -11.99 -5.30 -3.66
N GLN A 271 -12.61 -4.29 -4.28
CA GLN A 271 -14.05 -4.21 -4.48
C GLN A 271 -14.38 -3.97 -5.96
N LYS A 272 -15.62 -4.30 -6.35
CA LYS A 272 -16.16 -4.01 -7.67
C LYS A 272 -17.54 -3.39 -7.54
N ILE A 273 -17.84 -2.41 -8.39
CA ILE A 273 -19.16 -1.78 -8.48
C ILE A 273 -19.70 -1.96 -9.91
N PRO A 274 -20.92 -2.49 -10.09
CA PRO A 274 -21.52 -2.62 -11.41
C PRO A 274 -21.94 -1.26 -11.97
N LEU A 275 -21.81 -1.10 -13.29
CA LEU A 275 -22.42 -0.01 -14.05
C LEU A 275 -23.87 -0.35 -14.38
N ALA A 276 -24.72 0.67 -14.55
CA ALA A 276 -26.08 0.52 -15.04
C ALA A 276 -26.13 0.60 -16.57
N TYR A 277 -26.82 -0.34 -17.21
CA TYR A 277 -27.04 -0.31 -18.66
C TYR A 277 -28.20 0.62 -19.03
N ASP A 278 -27.96 1.49 -20.01
CA ASP A 278 -28.98 2.37 -20.61
C ASP A 278 -29.28 1.85 -22.03
N GLU A 279 -30.50 1.35 -22.23
CA GLU A 279 -30.94 0.73 -23.49
C GLU A 279 -31.00 1.73 -24.65
N GLU A 280 -31.42 2.97 -24.38
CA GLU A 280 -31.56 4.02 -25.39
C GLU A 280 -30.19 4.45 -25.93
N LYS A 281 -29.23 4.64 -25.01
CA LYS A 281 -27.86 5.04 -25.34
C LYS A 281 -26.98 3.84 -25.71
N ARG A 282 -27.47 2.61 -25.54
CA ARG A 282 -26.75 1.34 -25.73
C ARG A 282 -25.38 1.34 -25.06
N ALA A 283 -25.31 1.83 -23.83
CA ALA A 283 -24.07 2.03 -23.10
C ALA A 283 -24.26 1.86 -21.59
N TRP A 284 -23.16 1.61 -20.89
CA TRP A 284 -23.13 1.45 -19.44
C TRP A 284 -22.63 2.72 -18.76
N PHE A 285 -23.21 3.06 -17.61
CA PHE A 285 -22.93 4.29 -16.88
C PHE A 285 -22.75 4.04 -15.38
N LEU A 286 -21.85 4.80 -14.75
CA LEU A 286 -21.74 4.91 -13.30
C LEU A 286 -21.57 6.37 -12.92
N GLU A 287 -22.45 6.85 -12.04
CA GLU A 287 -22.34 8.18 -11.42
C GLU A 287 -21.76 8.05 -10.01
N ARG A 288 -20.79 8.90 -9.66
CA ARG A 288 -20.17 8.96 -8.33
C ARG A 288 -19.97 10.40 -7.89
N GLU A 289 -20.08 10.63 -6.60
CA GLU A 289 -19.71 11.90 -5.95
C GLU A 289 -18.30 11.77 -5.37
N LEU A 290 -17.32 12.40 -6.02
CA LEU A 290 -15.92 12.30 -5.64
C LEU A 290 -15.38 13.66 -5.21
N PRO A 291 -14.55 13.73 -4.15
CA PRO A 291 -13.83 14.95 -3.85
C PRO A 291 -12.77 15.26 -4.91
N GLU A 292 -12.25 16.48 -4.90
CA GLU A 292 -11.12 16.84 -5.76
C GLU A 292 -9.96 15.86 -5.58
N GLY A 293 -9.36 15.43 -6.68
CA GLY A 293 -8.23 14.53 -6.67
C GLY A 293 -8.13 13.69 -7.93
N ARG A 294 -7.12 12.84 -7.96
CA ARG A 294 -6.90 11.88 -9.04
C ARG A 294 -7.25 10.47 -8.56
N TYR A 295 -8.10 9.80 -9.31
CA TYR A 295 -8.59 8.46 -8.96
C TYR A 295 -8.27 7.49 -10.08
N GLU A 296 -7.46 6.48 -9.78
CA GLU A 296 -7.17 5.39 -10.70
C GLU A 296 -8.22 4.30 -10.59
N TYR A 297 -8.60 3.72 -11.71
CA TYR A 297 -9.60 2.66 -11.77
C TYR A 297 -9.38 1.77 -12.99
N LYS A 298 -10.06 0.63 -13.02
CA LYS A 298 -10.05 -0.28 -14.17
C LYS A 298 -11.41 -0.96 -14.31
N TYR A 299 -11.81 -1.25 -15.55
CA TYR A 299 -13.07 -1.94 -15.80
C TYR A 299 -12.89 -3.45 -15.69
N VAL A 300 -13.97 -4.12 -15.32
CA VAL A 300 -14.14 -5.57 -15.43
C VAL A 300 -15.34 -5.81 -16.34
N VAL A 301 -15.10 -6.23 -17.58
CA VAL A 301 -16.14 -6.47 -18.59
C VAL A 301 -16.25 -7.96 -18.85
N ASP A 302 -17.42 -8.53 -18.56
CA ASP A 302 -17.67 -9.97 -18.63
C ASP A 302 -16.59 -10.79 -17.90
N GLY A 303 -16.14 -10.29 -16.74
CA GLY A 303 -15.09 -10.90 -15.91
C GLY A 303 -13.65 -10.56 -16.30
N ASN A 304 -13.43 -9.83 -17.40
CA ASN A 304 -12.09 -9.49 -17.89
C ASN A 304 -11.67 -8.07 -17.51
N TRP A 305 -10.47 -7.93 -16.94
CA TRP A 305 -9.89 -6.64 -16.59
C TRP A 305 -9.42 -5.90 -17.84
N VAL A 306 -9.98 -4.71 -18.09
CA VAL A 306 -9.70 -3.93 -19.29
C VAL A 306 -9.58 -2.43 -18.98
N CYS A 307 -8.70 -1.76 -19.71
CA CYS A 307 -8.66 -0.30 -19.73
C CYS A 307 -9.49 0.21 -20.92
N ASN A 308 -10.25 1.26 -20.69
CA ASN A 308 -10.89 1.99 -21.76
C ASN A 308 -9.84 2.82 -22.51
N GLU A 309 -9.65 2.54 -23.80
CA GLU A 309 -8.69 3.23 -24.66
C GLU A 309 -9.07 4.70 -24.95
N HIS A 310 -10.32 5.08 -24.70
CA HIS A 310 -10.83 6.42 -24.93
C HIS A 310 -10.83 7.31 -23.69
N GLU A 311 -10.44 6.78 -22.53
CA GLU A 311 -10.32 7.51 -21.27
C GLU A 311 -8.85 7.72 -20.92
N MET A 312 -8.57 8.62 -19.98
CA MET A 312 -7.19 8.87 -19.56
C MET A 312 -6.58 7.62 -18.92
N LYS A 313 -5.28 7.41 -19.17
CA LYS A 313 -4.54 6.22 -18.72
C LYS A 313 -3.23 6.59 -18.03
N THR A 314 -2.89 5.83 -17.00
CA THR A 314 -1.60 5.95 -16.33
C THR A 314 -0.47 5.53 -17.26
N LYS A 315 0.76 5.92 -16.90
CA LYS A 315 1.94 5.27 -17.48
C LYS A 315 2.03 3.84 -16.92
N PRO A 316 2.56 2.88 -17.68
CA PRO A 316 2.78 1.54 -17.17
C PRO A 316 3.65 1.58 -15.91
N ASN A 317 3.26 0.82 -14.87
CA ASN A 317 4.08 0.63 -13.68
C ASN A 317 5.27 -0.33 -13.99
N ALA A 318 6.07 -0.66 -12.98
CA ALA A 318 7.26 -1.52 -13.15
C ALA A 318 6.95 -2.88 -13.78
N ASP A 319 5.75 -3.41 -13.56
CA ASP A 319 5.27 -4.70 -14.07
C ASP A 319 4.43 -4.56 -15.35
N GLY A 320 4.33 -3.34 -15.89
CA GLY A 320 3.62 -3.04 -17.13
C GLY A 320 2.11 -2.85 -16.98
N HIS A 321 1.57 -2.87 -15.75
CA HIS A 321 0.15 -2.62 -15.54
C HIS A 321 -0.18 -1.13 -15.78
N VAL A 322 -1.29 -0.93 -16.48
CA VAL A 322 -1.87 0.38 -16.80
C VAL A 322 -3.28 0.41 -16.23
N ASN A 323 -3.67 1.56 -15.70
CA ASN A 323 -5.01 1.84 -15.20
C ASN A 323 -5.62 3.02 -15.98
N ASN A 324 -6.94 3.09 -16.01
CA ASN A 324 -7.60 4.35 -16.30
C ASN A 324 -7.48 5.29 -15.09
N TYR A 325 -7.63 6.59 -15.30
CA TYR A 325 -7.82 7.52 -14.20
C TYR A 325 -8.76 8.65 -14.57
N ILE A 326 -9.36 9.27 -13.55
CA ILE A 326 -10.12 10.51 -13.67
C ILE A 326 -9.50 11.58 -12.78
N GLN A 327 -9.44 12.81 -13.29
CA GLN A 327 -9.07 14.00 -12.54
C GLN A 327 -10.34 14.75 -12.20
N VAL A 328 -10.64 14.85 -10.90
CA VAL A 328 -11.77 15.60 -10.38
C VAL A 328 -11.25 16.96 -9.92
N ALA A 329 -11.76 18.03 -10.52
CA ALA A 329 -11.56 19.39 -10.04
C ALA A 329 -12.67 19.74 -9.04
N ARG A 330 -12.45 20.74 -8.17
CA ARG A 330 -13.48 21.28 -7.28
C ARG A 330 -14.14 22.49 -7.93
N ASP A 331 -15.47 22.56 -7.86
CA ASP A 331 -16.23 23.72 -8.36
C ASP A 331 -16.32 24.81 -7.28
N GLY A 332 -16.41 26.08 -7.71
CA GLY A 332 -16.77 27.20 -6.83
C GLY A 332 -15.74 27.61 -5.77
N THR A 333 -14.46 27.21 -5.92
CA THR A 333 -13.38 27.58 -4.99
C THR A 333 -12.81 28.97 -5.28
N SER A 334 -12.37 29.64 -4.22
CA SER A 334 -11.62 30.90 -4.35
C SER A 334 -10.23 30.64 -4.96
N ASP A 335 -9.61 31.65 -5.53
CA ASP A 335 -8.28 31.49 -6.13
C ASP A 335 -7.19 31.22 -5.07
N GLU A 336 -7.40 31.71 -3.84
CA GLU A 336 -6.54 31.39 -2.69
C GLU A 336 -6.63 29.91 -2.30
N GLU A 337 -7.84 29.34 -2.25
CA GLU A 337 -8.03 27.91 -1.98
C GLU A 337 -7.38 27.05 -3.07
N LYS A 338 -7.56 27.42 -4.35
CA LYS A 338 -6.92 26.70 -5.47
C LYS A 338 -5.40 26.73 -5.35
N ALA A 339 -4.82 27.91 -5.11
CA ALA A 339 -3.37 28.06 -4.96
C ALA A 339 -2.82 27.27 -3.75
N MET A 340 -3.57 27.23 -2.64
CA MET A 340 -3.23 26.41 -1.48
C MET A 340 -3.24 24.93 -1.83
N ARG A 341 -4.31 24.43 -2.47
CA ARG A 341 -4.40 23.02 -2.86
C ARG A 341 -3.32 22.64 -3.85
N GLU A 342 -3.06 23.45 -4.88
CA GLU A 342 -1.97 23.23 -5.84
C GLU A 342 -0.60 23.10 -5.16
N ARG A 343 -0.31 23.96 -4.17
CA ARG A 343 0.92 23.85 -3.35
C ARG A 343 0.95 22.55 -2.53
N LEU A 344 -0.13 22.23 -1.83
CA LEU A 344 -0.20 21.06 -0.93
C LEU A 344 -0.23 19.72 -1.67
N THR A 345 -0.73 19.69 -2.91
CA THR A 345 -0.71 18.50 -3.77
C THR A 345 0.48 18.48 -4.73
N GLY A 346 1.33 19.50 -4.68
CA GLY A 346 2.50 19.65 -5.52
C GLY A 346 3.63 18.65 -5.23
N PRO A 347 4.78 18.78 -5.90
CA PRO A 347 5.93 17.90 -5.74
C PRO A 347 6.62 18.07 -4.38
N ASP A 348 6.58 19.26 -3.80
CA ASP A 348 7.23 19.58 -2.51
C ASP A 348 6.27 20.36 -1.60
N PRO A 349 5.29 19.67 -1.00
CA PRO A 349 4.33 20.33 -0.15
C PRO A 349 4.98 20.67 1.20
N ASP A 350 4.86 21.94 1.57
CA ASP A 350 5.28 22.44 2.87
C ASP A 350 4.11 23.13 3.56
N LEU A 351 4.10 23.03 4.89
CA LEU A 351 3.09 23.64 5.76
C LEU A 351 3.67 24.84 6.47
N THR A 352 2.97 25.97 6.38
CA THR A 352 3.31 27.15 7.19
C THR A 352 3.09 26.87 8.67
N LYS A 353 3.61 27.76 9.54
CA LYS A 353 3.41 27.62 10.99
C LYS A 353 1.93 27.66 11.36
N GLU A 354 1.18 28.52 10.69
CA GLU A 354 -0.26 28.71 10.86
C GLU A 354 -1.02 27.47 10.40
N GLU A 355 -0.68 26.89 9.25
CA GLU A 355 -1.30 25.66 8.74
C GLU A 355 -1.03 24.46 9.65
N ARG A 356 0.19 24.35 10.19
CA ARG A 356 0.52 23.32 11.19
C ARG A 356 -0.32 23.48 12.45
N LEU A 357 -0.53 24.70 12.92
CA LEU A 357 -1.38 24.97 14.07
C LEU A 357 -2.83 24.60 13.78
N MET A 358 -3.38 24.99 12.62
CA MET A 358 -4.74 24.64 12.20
C MET A 358 -4.94 23.12 12.13
N ILE A 359 -4.01 22.38 11.54
CA ILE A 359 -4.07 20.91 11.48
C ILE A 359 -4.06 20.33 12.90
N LYS A 360 -3.19 20.83 13.77
CA LYS A 360 -3.10 20.34 15.15
C LYS A 360 -4.39 20.59 15.93
N GLU A 361 -4.95 21.79 15.86
CA GLU A 361 -6.22 22.15 16.50
C GLU A 361 -7.38 21.30 15.97
N TYR A 362 -7.43 21.09 14.65
CA TYR A 362 -8.40 20.21 14.01
C TYR A 362 -8.31 18.78 14.56
N LEU A 363 -7.10 18.22 14.69
CA LEU A 363 -6.88 16.87 15.21
C LEU A 363 -7.20 16.74 16.71
N GLU A 364 -6.93 17.77 17.51
CA GLU A 364 -7.28 17.79 18.93
C GLU A 364 -8.80 17.76 19.13
N GLN A 365 -9.53 18.54 18.33
CA GLN A 365 -11.00 18.64 18.37
C GLN A 365 -11.72 17.50 17.65
N TYR A 366 -11.00 16.68 16.88
CA TYR A 366 -11.60 15.56 16.16
C TYR A 366 -12.31 14.61 17.13
N THR A 367 -13.61 14.47 16.91
CA THR A 367 -14.50 13.52 17.58
C THR A 367 -14.95 12.52 16.52
N GLU A 368 -14.88 11.23 16.85
CA GLU A 368 -15.43 10.20 15.96
C GLU A 368 -16.93 10.48 15.77
N GLN A 369 -17.34 10.65 14.51
CA GLN A 369 -18.74 10.83 14.12
C GLN A 369 -19.47 9.50 14.06
#